data_AF-A0AAW0CQC6-F1
#
_entry.id   AF-A0AAW0CQC6-F1
#
_cell.length_a   1.000
_cell.length_b   1.000
_cell.length_c   1.000
_cell.angle_alpha   90.00
_cell.angle_beta   90.00
_cell.angle_gamma   90.00
#
_symmetry.space_group_name_H-M   'P 1'
#
loop_
_entity.id
_entity.type
_entity.pdbx_description
1 polymer ?
#
loop_
_entity_poly.entity_id
_entity_poly.type
_entity_poly.pdbx_seq_one_letter_code
_entity_poly.pdbx_strand_id
1 'polypeptide(L)'
;MEIDSARDAADPFVSLNNDEKQAVLKDLVVTRRSSVAVLRRCVPRHQNMTTRTSTRQEKKAAVLREEFALHRCSKACLILESEAVQAGLYEKNPLTATELQECTLILNLRSNGKKRKNPPQPEMPRKQVRTSLECSSPGTVFPFILPQTEKDKIVEEFRESTSNAALKRYECSFCGKLELATDVKMRPVTELDISLLGFAVKSLRENSSQPLIESFKNSSLIDRSTYVLCHLCNLSVKHHKFQTIPLRSYANGLWIGEVPPELKDLTLLEERF
;
A
#
# COMPACT_ATOMS: atom_id res chain seq x y z
N MET A 1 -2.10 -7.99 -24.67
CA MET A 1 -2.42 -9.20 -23.89
C MET A 1 -2.02 -8.91 -22.44
N GLU A 2 -2.81 -8.07 -21.77
CA GLU A 2 -2.56 -7.56 -20.41
C GLU A 2 -3.84 -7.78 -19.60
N ILE A 3 -4.07 -9.02 -19.19
CA ILE A 3 -5.09 -9.39 -18.21
C ILE A 3 -4.43 -10.50 -17.41
N ASP A 4 -3.97 -10.19 -16.18
CA ASP A 4 -3.78 -11.19 -15.10
C ASP A 4 -3.16 -10.59 -13.83
N SER A 5 -2.58 -9.39 -13.86
CA SER A 5 -1.93 -8.84 -12.64
C SER A 5 -2.90 -8.43 -11.52
N ALA A 6 -4.23 -8.43 -11.77
CA ALA A 6 -5.24 -8.07 -10.78
C ALA A 6 -5.92 -9.26 -10.10
N ARG A 7 -5.78 -10.49 -10.63
CA ARG A 7 -6.39 -11.70 -10.05
C ARG A 7 -5.55 -12.30 -8.92
N ASP A 8 -4.24 -12.11 -8.93
CA ASP A 8 -3.34 -12.62 -7.89
C ASP A 8 -3.55 -11.97 -6.51
N ALA A 9 -4.31 -10.87 -6.40
CA ALA A 9 -4.49 -10.14 -5.15
C ALA A 9 -5.54 -10.74 -4.20
N ALA A 10 -6.35 -11.69 -4.67
CA ALA A 10 -7.45 -12.30 -3.90
C ALA A 10 -7.24 -13.79 -3.62
N ASP A 11 -6.19 -14.40 -4.14
CA ASP A 11 -5.91 -15.84 -4.01
C ASP A 11 -5.14 -16.12 -2.70
N PRO A 12 -5.72 -16.85 -1.73
CA PRO A 12 -5.10 -17.08 -0.44
C PRO A 12 -3.92 -18.05 -0.54
N PHE A 13 -3.00 -17.96 0.42
CA PHE A 13 -1.94 -18.96 0.59
C PHE A 13 -2.46 -20.14 1.41
N VAL A 14 -2.05 -21.36 1.07
CA VAL A 14 -2.50 -22.60 1.74
C VAL A 14 -1.41 -23.24 2.61
N SER A 15 -1.84 -23.85 3.71
CA SER A 15 -0.96 -24.58 4.63
C SER A 15 -0.67 -25.97 4.08
N LEU A 16 0.57 -26.17 3.61
CA LEU A 16 1.08 -27.41 3.05
C LEU A 16 2.36 -27.81 3.78
N ASN A 17 2.62 -29.11 3.89
CA ASN A 17 3.93 -29.57 4.35
C ASN A 17 4.99 -29.40 3.23
N ASN A 18 6.28 -29.56 3.57
CA ASN A 18 7.36 -29.28 2.61
C ASN A 18 7.31 -30.20 1.37
N ASP A 19 6.89 -31.45 1.53
CA ASP A 19 6.81 -32.43 0.43
C ASP A 19 5.65 -32.12 -0.51
N GLU A 20 4.50 -31.69 0.03
CA GLU A 20 3.36 -31.19 -0.74
C GLU A 20 3.72 -29.93 -1.52
N LYS A 21 4.38 -28.94 -0.87
CA LYS A 21 4.89 -27.74 -1.57
C LYS A 21 5.83 -28.11 -2.71
N GLN A 22 6.69 -29.11 -2.49
CA GLN A 22 7.61 -29.60 -3.51
C GLN A 22 6.88 -30.30 -4.67
N ALA A 23 5.82 -31.06 -4.38
CA ALA A 23 5.00 -31.70 -5.39
C ALA A 23 4.28 -30.67 -6.27
N VAL A 24 3.66 -29.65 -5.68
CA VAL A 24 3.04 -28.53 -6.41
C VAL A 24 4.08 -27.84 -7.30
N LEU A 25 5.26 -27.54 -6.76
CA LEU A 25 6.31 -26.88 -7.52
C LEU A 25 6.82 -27.73 -8.70
N LYS A 26 6.98 -29.04 -8.49
CA LYS A 26 7.36 -29.97 -9.56
C LYS A 26 6.28 -30.03 -10.64
N ASP A 27 5.00 -30.08 -10.27
CA ASP A 27 3.90 -30.06 -11.24
C ASP A 27 3.90 -28.76 -12.06
N LEU A 28 4.06 -27.61 -11.41
CA LEU A 28 4.16 -26.31 -12.07
C LEU A 28 5.33 -26.21 -13.05
N VAL A 29 6.44 -26.89 -12.78
CA VAL A 29 7.66 -26.87 -13.62
C VAL A 29 7.62 -27.90 -14.74
N VAL A 30 7.12 -29.11 -14.45
CA VAL A 30 7.18 -30.29 -15.32
C VAL A 30 5.92 -30.39 -16.20
N THR A 31 4.74 -30.28 -15.60
CA THR A 31 3.47 -30.65 -16.25
C THR A 31 3.00 -29.60 -17.24
N ARG A 32 3.51 -28.36 -17.13
CA ARG A 32 3.13 -27.28 -18.04
C ARG A 32 4.36 -26.58 -18.55
N ARG A 33 4.31 -26.18 -19.82
CA ARG A 33 5.18 -25.14 -20.39
C ARG A 33 4.87 -23.79 -19.73
N SER A 34 4.89 -23.74 -18.39
CA SER A 34 4.64 -22.56 -17.59
C SER A 34 5.45 -21.44 -18.19
N SER A 35 4.73 -20.38 -18.54
CA SER A 35 5.35 -19.23 -19.18
C SER A 35 6.43 -18.69 -18.25
N VAL A 36 7.43 -18.03 -18.84
CA VAL A 36 8.47 -17.35 -18.05
C VAL A 36 7.84 -16.40 -17.02
N ALA A 37 6.70 -15.79 -17.35
CA ALA A 37 5.96 -14.92 -16.44
C ALA A 37 5.44 -15.65 -15.21
N VAL A 38 4.86 -16.85 -15.37
CA VAL A 38 4.41 -17.68 -14.23
C VAL A 38 5.58 -18.03 -13.33
N LEU A 39 6.67 -18.56 -13.89
CA LEU A 39 7.87 -18.92 -13.13
C LEU A 39 8.44 -17.72 -12.34
N ARG A 40 8.49 -16.54 -12.98
CA ARG A 40 8.96 -15.30 -12.32
C ARG A 40 8.04 -14.85 -11.18
N ARG A 41 6.73 -15.08 -11.27
CA ARG A 41 5.77 -14.81 -10.18
C ARG A 41 5.93 -15.79 -9.00
N CYS A 42 6.38 -17.01 -9.25
CA CYS A 42 6.69 -17.98 -8.19
C CYS A 42 7.96 -17.63 -7.40
N VAL A 43 9.01 -17.15 -8.08
CA VAL A 43 10.33 -16.88 -7.45
C VAL A 43 10.29 -16.16 -6.10
N PRO A 44 9.62 -15.00 -5.92
CA PRO A 44 9.65 -14.28 -4.64
C PRO A 44 8.97 -15.03 -3.48
N ARG A 45 8.18 -16.07 -3.79
CA ARG A 45 7.48 -16.91 -2.80
C ARG A 45 8.32 -18.11 -2.32
N HIS A 46 9.52 -18.28 -2.87
CA HIS A 46 10.42 -19.37 -2.54
C HIS A 46 11.76 -18.85 -2.01
N GLN A 47 12.22 -19.44 -0.91
CA GLN A 47 13.46 -19.04 -0.25
C GLN A 47 14.68 -19.30 -1.15
N ASN A 48 15.65 -18.38 -1.13
CA ASN A 48 16.90 -18.45 -1.90
C ASN A 48 16.73 -18.47 -3.43
N MET A 49 15.55 -18.10 -3.94
CA MET A 49 15.32 -17.98 -5.39
C MET A 49 15.42 -16.53 -5.84
N THR A 50 15.96 -16.31 -7.05
CA THR A 50 16.13 -14.96 -7.61
C THR A 50 15.74 -14.92 -9.09
N THR A 51 15.09 -13.84 -9.53
CA THR A 51 14.70 -13.67 -10.93
C THR A 51 15.85 -13.18 -11.82
N ARG A 52 16.97 -12.78 -11.21
CA ARG A 52 18.13 -12.17 -11.86
C ARG A 52 19.40 -12.97 -11.61
N THR A 53 20.27 -13.02 -12.61
CA THR A 53 21.62 -13.58 -12.50
C THR A 53 22.52 -12.70 -11.62
N SER A 54 23.73 -13.17 -11.32
CA SER A 54 24.77 -12.37 -10.65
C SER A 54 25.12 -11.08 -11.42
N THR A 55 24.98 -11.10 -12.75
CA THR A 55 25.16 -9.94 -13.64
C THR A 55 23.93 -9.02 -13.73
N ARG A 56 22.93 -9.21 -12.88
CA ARG A 56 21.65 -8.47 -12.83
C ARG A 56 20.76 -8.62 -14.07
N GLN A 57 21.06 -9.54 -14.99
CA GLN A 57 20.21 -9.85 -16.14
C GLN A 57 19.05 -10.76 -15.72
N GLU A 58 17.92 -10.66 -16.40
CA GLU A 58 16.78 -11.55 -16.11
C GLU A 58 17.07 -12.99 -16.53
N LYS A 59 16.77 -13.95 -15.66
CA LYS A 59 16.93 -15.36 -15.98
C LYS A 59 15.95 -15.78 -17.08
N LYS A 60 16.45 -16.62 -18.01
CA LYS A 60 15.64 -17.28 -19.05
C LYS A 60 14.80 -18.40 -18.44
N ALA A 61 13.75 -18.82 -19.15
CA ALA A 61 12.85 -19.90 -18.70
C ALA A 61 13.60 -21.17 -18.29
N ALA A 62 14.56 -21.60 -19.12
CA ALA A 62 15.31 -22.82 -18.91
C ALA A 62 16.07 -22.81 -17.57
N VAL A 63 16.76 -21.71 -17.28
CA VAL A 63 17.50 -21.53 -16.02
C VAL A 63 16.57 -21.56 -14.82
N LEU A 64 15.43 -20.86 -14.89
CA LEU A 64 14.45 -20.89 -13.80
C LEU A 64 13.89 -22.30 -13.55
N ARG A 65 13.60 -23.06 -14.61
CA ARG A 65 13.10 -24.44 -14.47
C ARG A 65 14.13 -25.36 -13.82
N GLU A 66 15.40 -25.23 -14.21
CA GLU A 66 16.49 -25.99 -13.59
C GLU A 66 16.66 -25.64 -12.11
N GLU A 67 16.63 -24.34 -11.77
CA GLU A 67 16.68 -23.91 -10.38
C GLU A 67 15.48 -24.40 -9.56
N PHE A 68 14.26 -24.35 -10.11
CA PHE A 68 13.08 -24.89 -9.44
C PHE A 68 13.12 -26.43 -9.31
N ALA A 69 13.72 -27.13 -10.27
CA ALA A 69 13.90 -28.58 -10.20
C ALA A 69 14.85 -29.00 -9.07
N LEU A 70 15.86 -28.16 -8.78
CA LEU A 70 16.82 -28.36 -7.68
C LEU A 70 16.36 -27.75 -6.35
N HIS A 71 15.39 -26.85 -6.37
CA HIS A 71 14.87 -26.19 -5.17
C HIS A 71 14.22 -27.22 -4.23
N ARG A 72 14.51 -27.09 -2.93
CA ARG A 72 13.83 -27.82 -1.86
C ARG A 72 12.99 -26.85 -1.05
N CYS A 73 11.67 -27.01 -1.08
CA CYS A 73 10.76 -26.15 -0.35
C CYS A 73 11.03 -26.17 1.17
N SER A 74 10.97 -24.99 1.79
CA SER A 74 11.07 -24.82 3.24
C SER A 74 9.72 -24.42 3.84
N LYS A 75 9.66 -24.35 5.18
CA LYS A 75 8.46 -23.89 5.90
C LYS A 75 8.05 -22.47 5.46
N ALA A 76 9.02 -21.63 5.11
CA ALA A 76 8.79 -20.25 4.70
C ALA A 76 8.28 -20.10 3.26
N CYS A 77 8.41 -21.12 2.39
CA CYS A 77 7.91 -21.03 1.02
C CYS A 77 6.38 -20.96 0.99
N LEU A 78 5.82 -20.16 0.09
CA LEU A 78 4.38 -19.91 -0.02
C LEU A 78 3.81 -20.45 -1.34
N ILE A 79 2.68 -21.15 -1.25
CA ILE A 79 1.94 -21.71 -2.39
C ILE A 79 0.53 -21.14 -2.39
N LEU A 80 0.05 -20.70 -3.55
CA LEU A 80 -1.31 -20.20 -3.70
C LEU A 80 -2.32 -21.34 -3.72
N GLU A 81 -3.54 -21.10 -3.26
CA GLU A 81 -4.63 -22.08 -3.31
C GLU A 81 -4.87 -22.57 -4.74
N SER A 82 -4.91 -21.65 -5.72
CA SER A 82 -5.07 -22.03 -7.13
C SER A 82 -3.98 -22.98 -7.65
N GLU A 83 -2.74 -22.83 -7.19
CA GLU A 83 -1.62 -23.70 -7.58
C GLU A 83 -1.73 -25.08 -6.93
N ALA A 84 -2.14 -25.14 -5.67
CA ALA A 84 -2.37 -26.38 -4.96
C ALA A 84 -3.52 -27.18 -5.60
N VAL A 85 -4.65 -26.51 -5.86
CA VAL A 85 -5.81 -27.09 -6.56
C VAL A 85 -5.40 -27.60 -7.94
N GLN A 86 -4.61 -26.82 -8.68
CA GLN A 86 -4.13 -27.23 -9.99
C GLN A 86 -3.26 -28.50 -9.94
N ALA A 87 -2.48 -28.69 -8.88
CA ALA A 87 -1.68 -29.89 -8.64
C ALA A 87 -2.50 -31.07 -8.07
N GLY A 88 -3.83 -30.94 -7.97
CA GLY A 88 -4.72 -31.96 -7.43
C GLY A 88 -4.78 -32.02 -5.91
N LEU A 89 -4.26 -31.01 -5.21
CA LEU A 89 -4.38 -30.87 -3.76
C LEU A 89 -5.60 -29.99 -3.43
N TYR A 90 -6.74 -30.64 -3.19
CA TYR A 90 -7.99 -29.98 -2.81
C TYR A 90 -8.12 -29.82 -1.28
N GLU A 91 -9.01 -28.93 -0.85
CA GLU A 91 -9.46 -28.79 0.56
C GLU A 91 -8.35 -28.47 1.57
N LYS A 92 -7.41 -27.59 1.20
CA LYS A 92 -6.33 -27.17 2.09
C LYS A 92 -6.73 -25.92 2.86
N ASN A 93 -6.44 -25.92 4.17
CA ASN A 93 -6.71 -24.77 5.02
C ASN A 93 -5.85 -23.57 4.58
N PRO A 94 -6.42 -22.36 4.54
CA PRO A 94 -5.64 -21.15 4.31
C PRO A 94 -4.64 -20.95 5.45
N LEU A 95 -3.50 -20.33 5.15
CA LEU A 95 -2.53 -19.91 6.16
C LEU A 95 -3.20 -18.95 7.14
N THR A 96 -2.91 -19.11 8.43
CA THR A 96 -3.30 -18.12 9.43
C THR A 96 -2.54 -16.80 9.21
N ALA A 97 -3.10 -15.69 9.68
CA ALA A 97 -2.46 -14.37 9.55
C ALA A 97 -1.04 -14.34 10.17
N THR A 98 -0.84 -15.04 11.29
CA THR A 98 0.44 -15.15 11.99
C THR A 98 1.47 -15.92 11.16
N GLU A 99 1.11 -17.10 10.62
CA GLU A 99 2.00 -17.89 9.77
C GLU A 99 2.39 -17.13 8.50
N LEU A 100 1.45 -16.39 7.90
CA LEU A 100 1.73 -15.56 6.74
C LEU A 100 2.69 -14.42 7.08
N GLN A 101 2.53 -13.79 8.25
CA GLN A 101 3.45 -12.75 8.72
C GLN A 101 4.88 -13.30 8.92
N GLU A 102 5.02 -14.48 9.50
CA GLU A 102 6.33 -15.12 9.67
C GLU A 102 6.99 -15.46 8.32
N CYS A 103 6.23 -16.04 7.39
CA CYS A 103 6.74 -16.37 6.06
C CYS A 103 7.16 -15.12 5.27
N THR A 104 6.37 -14.04 5.33
CA THR A 104 6.67 -12.79 4.63
C THR A 104 7.95 -12.12 5.15
N LEU A 105 8.20 -12.17 6.46
CA LEU A 105 9.46 -11.70 7.06
C LEU A 105 10.66 -12.50 6.54
N ILE A 106 10.58 -13.83 6.53
CA ILE A 106 11.69 -14.71 6.08
C ILE A 106 11.98 -14.53 4.59
N LEU A 107 10.93 -14.45 3.76
CA LEU A 107 11.08 -14.30 2.32
C LEU A 107 11.49 -12.87 1.90
N ASN A 108 11.59 -11.93 2.84
CA ASN A 108 11.74 -10.51 2.55
C ASN A 108 10.71 -10.03 1.52
N LEU A 109 9.51 -10.61 1.55
CA LEU A 109 8.37 -10.14 0.77
C LEU A 109 8.02 -8.80 1.37
N ARG A 110 8.67 -7.75 0.85
CA ARG A 110 8.27 -6.38 1.13
C ARG A 110 6.80 -6.34 0.81
N SER A 111 5.97 -6.10 1.82
CA SER A 111 4.58 -5.73 1.61
C SER A 111 4.64 -4.66 0.54
N ASN A 112 4.10 -4.94 -0.65
CA ASN A 112 4.09 -4.00 -1.77
C ASN A 112 3.13 -2.82 -1.48
N GLY A 113 3.12 -2.33 -0.24
CA GLY A 113 2.88 -0.94 0.04
C GLY A 113 3.97 -0.16 -0.69
N LYS A 114 3.63 0.29 -1.90
CA LYS A 114 4.38 1.20 -2.76
C LYS A 114 5.34 2.05 -1.93
N LYS A 115 6.61 1.65 -1.83
CA LYS A 115 7.67 2.56 -1.39
C LYS A 115 7.68 3.68 -2.42
N ARG A 116 7.16 4.85 -2.03
CA ARG A 116 7.32 6.11 -2.72
C ARG A 116 8.79 6.19 -3.16
N LYS A 117 9.04 6.28 -4.47
CA LYS A 117 10.29 6.83 -4.96
C LYS A 117 10.31 8.26 -4.43
N ASN A 118 11.11 8.52 -3.40
CA ASN A 118 11.51 9.90 -3.14
C ASN A 118 12.19 10.42 -4.42
N PRO A 119 11.91 11.66 -4.84
CA PRO A 119 12.66 12.29 -5.91
C PRO A 119 14.17 12.30 -5.58
N PRO A 120 15.05 12.27 -6.58
CA PRO A 120 16.49 12.25 -6.36
C PRO A 120 16.86 13.52 -5.59
N GLN A 121 17.28 13.37 -4.34
CA GLN A 121 17.93 14.45 -3.63
C GLN A 121 19.29 14.72 -4.28
N PRO A 122 19.72 15.98 -4.39
CA PRO A 122 21.06 16.30 -4.87
C PRO A 122 22.09 15.59 -3.99
N GLU A 123 23.01 14.88 -4.64
CA GLU A 123 24.09 14.14 -3.99
C GLU A 123 24.98 15.11 -3.20
N MET A 124 24.81 15.13 -1.88
CA MET A 124 25.85 15.66 -1.00
C MET A 124 26.99 14.64 -0.90
N PRO A 125 28.27 15.08 -0.88
CA PRO A 125 29.40 14.19 -0.86
C PRO A 125 29.40 13.37 0.45
N ARG A 126 29.10 12.08 0.32
CA ARG A 126 29.27 11.08 1.39
C ARG A 126 30.76 10.97 1.71
N LYS A 127 31.20 11.63 2.80
CA LYS A 127 32.41 11.20 3.50
C LYS A 127 32.18 9.79 4.00
N GLN A 128 32.93 8.83 3.43
CA GLN A 128 33.00 7.46 3.93
C GLN A 128 33.60 7.50 5.34
N VAL A 129 32.74 7.47 6.36
CA VAL A 129 33.17 7.05 7.69
C VAL A 129 33.18 5.52 7.66
N ARG A 130 34.37 4.95 7.42
CA ARG A 130 34.66 3.55 7.70
C ARG A 130 34.52 3.36 9.21
N THR A 131 33.39 2.83 9.66
CA THR A 131 33.28 2.25 11.00
C THR A 131 33.80 0.83 10.93
N SER A 132 35.11 0.67 11.05
CA SER A 132 35.70 -0.58 11.52
C SER A 132 35.27 -0.75 12.98
N LEU A 133 34.28 -1.61 13.23
CA LEU A 133 34.02 -2.13 14.56
C LEU A 133 35.17 -3.09 14.92
N GLU A 134 36.23 -2.53 15.48
CA GLU A 134 37.11 -3.26 16.38
C GLU A 134 36.67 -2.92 17.80
N CYS A 135 35.94 -3.86 18.41
CA CYS A 135 35.73 -3.89 19.85
C CYS A 135 37.09 -4.10 20.51
N SER A 136 37.65 -3.07 21.17
CA SER A 136 38.48 -3.18 22.38
C SER A 136 38.98 -1.79 22.82
N SER A 137 38.24 -1.12 23.70
CA SER A 137 38.84 -0.32 24.77
C SER A 137 37.81 0.05 25.85
N PRO A 138 38.12 -0.19 27.14
CA PRO A 138 37.35 0.35 28.25
C PRO A 138 37.82 1.78 28.51
N GLY A 139 37.01 2.77 28.18
CA GLY A 139 37.37 4.17 28.45
C GLY A 139 36.54 5.25 27.76
N THR A 140 35.36 4.94 27.22
CA THR A 140 34.50 5.99 26.65
C THR A 140 33.76 6.72 27.77
N VAL A 141 34.34 7.86 28.14
CA VAL A 141 33.72 8.90 28.97
C VAL A 141 32.40 9.31 28.33
N PHE A 142 31.32 8.84 28.93
CA PHE A 142 29.96 9.28 28.64
C PHE A 142 29.69 10.58 29.42
N PRO A 143 28.96 11.57 28.85
CA PRO A 143 28.35 11.60 27.53
C PRO A 143 29.16 12.44 26.52
N PHE A 144 29.12 12.01 25.26
CA PHE A 144 29.52 12.85 24.12
C PHE A 144 28.52 14.00 23.99
N ILE A 145 28.98 15.22 24.22
CA ILE A 145 28.15 16.42 24.10
C ILE A 145 28.19 16.88 22.64
N LEU A 146 27.03 16.94 21.98
CA LEU A 146 26.90 17.44 20.61
C LEU A 146 27.47 18.87 20.49
N PRO A 147 28.18 19.19 19.39
CA PRO A 147 28.57 20.56 19.07
C PRO A 147 27.35 21.50 19.06
N GLN A 148 27.54 22.76 19.47
CA GLN A 148 26.44 23.72 19.54
C GLN A 148 25.74 23.90 18.18
N THR A 149 26.51 23.88 17.08
CA THR A 149 25.97 23.98 15.71
C THR A 149 25.03 22.84 15.33
N GLU A 150 25.23 21.63 15.86
CA GLU A 150 24.32 20.50 15.61
C GLU A 150 23.06 20.62 16.47
N LYS A 151 23.19 21.07 17.72
CA LYS A 151 22.05 21.37 18.58
C LYS A 151 21.15 22.45 17.95
N ASP A 152 21.74 23.52 17.43
CA ASP A 152 21.01 24.62 16.79
C ASP A 152 20.23 24.13 15.56
N LYS A 153 20.84 23.27 14.73
CA LYS A 153 20.15 22.64 13.59
C LYS A 153 18.98 21.78 14.01
N ILE A 154 19.14 20.97 15.07
CA ILE A 154 18.04 20.14 15.60
C ILE A 154 16.90 21.03 16.09
N VAL A 155 17.22 22.13 16.79
CA VAL A 155 16.21 23.08 17.26
C VAL A 155 15.50 23.77 16.09
N GLU A 156 16.23 24.13 15.05
CA GLU A 156 15.66 24.73 13.83
C GLU A 156 14.74 23.75 13.10
N GLU A 157 15.20 22.52 12.83
CA GLU A 157 14.40 21.46 12.21
C GLU A 157 13.14 21.16 13.04
N PHE A 158 13.26 21.13 14.36
CA PHE A 158 12.14 20.95 15.26
C PHE A 158 11.14 22.12 15.15
N ARG A 159 11.62 23.37 15.17
CA ARG A 159 10.76 24.57 15.03
C ARG A 159 10.05 24.60 13.68
N GLU A 160 10.73 24.25 12.59
CA GLU A 160 10.12 24.17 11.26
C GLU A 160 9.05 23.09 11.21
N SER A 161 9.37 21.88 11.70
CA SER A 161 8.46 20.72 11.70
C SER A 161 7.25 20.89 12.63
N THR A 162 7.39 21.70 13.69
CA THR A 162 6.31 22.00 14.65
C THR A 162 5.67 23.37 14.43
N SER A 163 6.06 24.08 13.36
CA SER A 163 5.47 25.37 13.01
C SER A 163 3.99 25.22 12.68
N ASN A 164 3.20 26.28 12.91
CA ASN A 164 1.78 26.30 12.52
C ASN A 164 1.58 26.02 11.03
N ALA A 165 2.54 26.40 10.18
CA ALA A 165 2.51 26.10 8.76
C ALA A 165 2.68 24.60 8.48
N ALA A 166 3.63 23.94 9.16
CA ALA A 166 3.86 22.50 9.02
C ALA A 166 2.69 21.66 9.57
N LEU A 167 2.04 22.15 10.63
CA LEU A 167 0.87 21.50 11.24
C LEU A 167 -0.46 21.89 10.60
N LYS A 168 -0.45 22.79 9.60
CA LYS A 168 -1.67 23.22 8.92
C LYS A 168 -2.33 22.02 8.23
N ARG A 169 -3.63 21.84 8.50
CA ARG A 169 -4.45 20.77 7.91
C ARG A 169 -5.56 21.38 7.06
N TYR A 170 -5.92 20.66 6.01
CA TYR A 170 -7.10 20.98 5.21
C TYR A 170 -8.06 19.80 5.21
N GLU A 171 -9.35 20.13 5.18
CA GLU A 171 -10.41 19.16 5.01
C GLU A 171 -10.54 18.81 3.52
N CYS A 172 -10.53 17.52 3.18
CA CYS A 172 -10.79 17.07 1.81
C CYS A 172 -12.22 17.40 1.38
N SER A 173 -12.38 18.02 0.21
CA SER A 173 -13.69 18.44 -0.29
C SER A 173 -14.65 17.29 -0.59
N PHE A 174 -14.12 16.11 -0.90
CA PHE A 174 -14.94 14.97 -1.32
C PHE A 174 -15.16 13.94 -0.24
N CYS A 175 -14.34 13.91 0.80
CA CYS A 175 -14.46 12.90 1.85
C CYS A 175 -14.29 13.45 3.25
N GLY A 176 -14.17 14.76 3.48
CA GLY A 176 -14.07 15.33 4.83
C GLY A 176 -12.81 14.96 5.62
N LYS A 177 -11.90 14.15 5.08
CA LYS A 177 -10.67 13.76 5.79
C LYS A 177 -9.77 14.98 5.98
N LEU A 178 -9.37 15.25 7.23
CA LEU A 178 -8.31 16.20 7.54
C LEU A 178 -6.95 15.61 7.18
N GLU A 179 -6.18 16.33 6.37
CA GLU A 179 -4.83 15.92 5.95
C GLU A 179 -3.88 17.13 5.97
N LEU A 180 -2.59 16.87 6.17
CA LEU A 180 -1.57 17.92 6.26
C LEU A 180 -1.47 18.68 4.94
N ALA A 181 -1.15 19.97 5.02
CA ALA A 181 -0.97 20.85 3.87
C ALA A 181 0.01 20.30 2.83
N THR A 182 1.04 19.58 3.28
CA THR A 182 2.05 18.95 2.44
C THR A 182 1.55 17.73 1.66
N ASP A 183 0.48 17.09 2.13
CA ASP A 183 -0.05 15.83 1.57
C ASP A 183 -1.32 16.04 0.72
N VAL A 184 -1.94 17.21 0.77
CA VAL A 184 -3.13 17.54 -0.05
C VAL A 184 -2.78 17.99 -1.46
N LYS A 185 -3.71 17.79 -2.39
CA LYS A 185 -3.66 18.34 -3.74
C LYS A 185 -4.78 19.34 -3.94
N MET A 186 -4.42 20.56 -4.28
CA MET A 186 -5.37 21.62 -4.63
C MET A 186 -5.64 21.60 -6.13
N ARG A 187 -6.91 21.71 -6.53
CA ARG A 187 -7.35 21.74 -7.92
C ARG A 187 -8.40 22.83 -8.10
N PRO A 188 -8.26 23.75 -9.07
CA PRO A 188 -9.33 24.68 -9.41
C PRO A 188 -10.61 23.92 -9.76
N VAL A 189 -11.75 24.49 -9.39
CA VAL A 189 -13.07 23.90 -9.67
C VAL A 189 -13.28 23.68 -11.17
N THR A 190 -12.72 24.56 -12.01
CA THR A 190 -12.79 24.49 -13.47
C THR A 190 -11.93 23.38 -14.09
N GLU A 191 -10.96 22.84 -13.35
CA GLU A 191 -10.00 21.84 -13.86
C GLU A 191 -10.36 20.40 -13.48
N LEU A 192 -11.36 20.19 -12.64
CA LEU A 192 -11.70 18.86 -12.15
C LEU A 192 -13.16 18.53 -12.51
N ASP A 193 -13.31 17.59 -13.44
CA ASP A 193 -14.62 17.06 -13.81
C ASP A 193 -15.14 16.11 -12.70
N ILE A 194 -16.22 16.55 -12.07
CA ILE A 194 -16.93 15.83 -11.00
C ILE A 194 -18.26 15.21 -11.48
N SER A 195 -18.50 15.15 -12.79
CA SER A 195 -19.78 14.68 -13.36
C SER A 195 -20.16 13.28 -12.90
N LEU A 196 -19.16 12.38 -12.76
CA LEU A 196 -19.37 11.03 -12.21
C LEU A 196 -19.99 11.07 -10.81
N LEU A 197 -19.48 11.94 -9.94
CA LEU A 197 -19.98 12.09 -8.58
C LEU A 197 -21.36 12.74 -8.57
N GLY A 198 -21.58 13.74 -9.44
CA GLY A 198 -22.90 14.37 -9.63
C GLY A 198 -23.98 13.37 -10.04
N PHE A 199 -23.67 12.48 -10.99
CA PHE A 199 -24.59 11.40 -11.40
C PHE A 199 -24.91 10.44 -10.26
N ALA A 200 -23.88 10.00 -9.53
CA ALA A 200 -24.04 9.09 -8.40
C ALA A 200 -24.87 9.70 -7.27
N VAL A 201 -24.61 10.96 -6.92
CA VAL A 201 -25.40 11.71 -5.93
C VAL A 201 -26.85 11.88 -6.38
N LYS A 202 -27.09 12.22 -7.66
CA LYS A 202 -28.46 12.32 -8.19
C LYS A 202 -29.22 11.00 -8.03
N SER A 203 -28.63 9.88 -8.46
CA SER A 203 -29.25 8.56 -8.31
C SER A 203 -29.49 8.22 -6.84
N LEU A 204 -28.57 8.57 -5.95
CA LEU A 204 -28.72 8.31 -4.54
C LEU A 204 -29.86 9.13 -3.91
N ARG A 205 -29.96 10.42 -4.23
CA ARG A 205 -31.07 11.30 -3.79
C ARG A 205 -32.43 10.75 -4.19
N GLU A 206 -32.55 10.26 -5.43
CA GLU A 206 -33.78 9.64 -5.95
C GLU A 206 -34.13 8.36 -5.19
N ASN A 207 -33.13 7.52 -4.90
CA ASN A 207 -33.34 6.23 -4.21
C ASN A 207 -33.58 6.37 -2.70
N SER A 208 -32.96 7.35 -2.04
CA SER A 208 -33.04 7.54 -0.58
C SER A 208 -34.06 8.60 -0.15
N SER A 209 -34.63 9.36 -1.10
CA SER A 209 -35.48 10.53 -0.80
C SER A 209 -34.79 11.61 0.06
N GLN A 210 -33.46 11.70 0.00
CA GLN A 210 -32.68 12.67 0.76
C GLN A 210 -32.07 13.74 -0.16
N PRO A 211 -32.70 14.91 -0.33
CA PRO A 211 -32.23 15.94 -1.27
C PRO A 211 -30.91 16.61 -0.84
N LEU A 212 -30.53 16.49 0.43
CA LEU A 212 -29.37 17.16 1.03
C LEU A 212 -28.02 16.49 0.74
N ILE A 213 -28.00 15.28 0.17
CA ILE A 213 -26.78 14.56 -0.21
C ILE A 213 -26.00 15.40 -1.23
N GLU A 214 -24.73 15.75 -1.00
CA GLU A 214 -23.93 16.55 -1.94
C GLU A 214 -22.72 15.77 -2.47
N SER A 215 -22.26 16.09 -3.68
CA SER A 215 -21.09 15.42 -4.28
C SER A 215 -19.77 15.83 -3.62
N PHE A 216 -19.73 17.01 -3.00
CA PHE A 216 -18.61 17.54 -2.23
C PHE A 216 -19.11 18.58 -1.22
N LYS A 217 -18.30 18.89 -0.21
CA LYS A 217 -18.63 19.86 0.83
C LYS A 217 -18.26 21.28 0.40
N ASN A 218 -19.24 22.14 0.16
CA ASN A 218 -18.98 23.54 -0.25
C ASN A 218 -18.12 24.32 0.76
N SER A 219 -18.27 24.07 2.06
CA SER A 219 -17.51 24.76 3.12
C SER A 219 -16.02 24.42 3.15
N SER A 220 -15.60 23.36 2.46
CA SER A 220 -14.20 22.92 2.42
C SER A 220 -13.38 23.57 1.29
N LEU A 221 -14.04 24.34 0.41
CA LEU A 221 -13.37 24.98 -0.71
C LEU A 221 -12.48 26.12 -0.20
N ILE A 222 -11.24 26.16 -0.70
CA ILE A 222 -10.36 27.30 -0.49
C ILE A 222 -10.74 28.38 -1.50
N ASP A 223 -10.99 29.59 -1.00
CA ASP A 223 -11.39 30.77 -1.78
C ASP A 223 -12.62 30.54 -2.69
N ARG A 224 -13.47 29.57 -2.34
CA ARG A 224 -14.67 29.13 -3.10
C ARG A 224 -14.40 28.65 -4.53
N SER A 225 -13.14 28.53 -4.95
CA SER A 225 -12.77 28.18 -6.33
C SER A 225 -11.81 27.01 -6.43
N THR A 226 -11.40 26.43 -5.30
CA THR A 226 -10.38 25.38 -5.25
C THR A 226 -10.82 24.19 -4.41
N TYR A 227 -10.87 23.01 -5.04
CA TYR A 227 -11.03 21.75 -4.36
C TYR A 227 -9.76 21.35 -3.62
N VAL A 228 -9.93 20.81 -2.43
CA VAL A 228 -8.85 20.16 -1.66
C VAL A 228 -9.05 18.65 -1.76
N LEU A 229 -8.07 17.94 -2.29
CA LEU A 229 -8.12 16.48 -2.39
C LEU A 229 -7.09 15.87 -1.44
N CYS A 230 -7.57 14.99 -0.56
CA CYS A 230 -6.68 14.10 0.17
C CYS A 230 -5.98 13.13 -0.80
N HIS A 231 -4.88 12.53 -0.34
CA HIS A 231 -4.09 11.58 -1.13
C HIS A 231 -4.96 10.45 -1.72
N LEU A 232 -5.91 9.91 -0.95
CA LEU A 232 -6.76 8.81 -1.39
C LEU A 232 -7.79 9.23 -2.44
N CYS A 233 -8.47 10.38 -2.27
CA CYS A 233 -9.42 10.87 -3.28
C CYS A 233 -8.70 11.25 -4.57
N ASN A 234 -7.48 11.79 -4.47
CA ASN A 234 -6.66 12.10 -5.64
C ASN A 234 -6.25 10.85 -6.42
N LEU A 235 -6.15 9.66 -5.80
CA LEU A 235 -5.89 8.40 -6.53
C LEU A 235 -7.05 7.99 -7.45
N SER A 236 -8.28 8.41 -7.13
CA SER A 236 -9.46 8.20 -7.96
C SER A 236 -9.54 9.15 -9.16
N VAL A 237 -8.67 10.15 -9.23
CA VAL A 237 -8.63 11.14 -10.33
C VAL A 237 -7.59 10.70 -11.36
N LYS A 238 -8.01 10.61 -12.63
CA LYS A 238 -7.10 10.44 -13.77
C LYS A 238 -7.54 11.35 -14.91
N HIS A 239 -6.58 12.01 -15.55
CA HIS A 239 -6.85 12.95 -16.66
C HIS A 239 -7.92 13.98 -16.28
N HIS A 240 -7.76 14.64 -15.12
CA HIS A 240 -8.64 15.72 -14.67
C HIS A 240 -10.10 15.33 -14.42
N LYS A 241 -10.40 14.03 -14.27
CA LYS A 241 -11.74 13.53 -13.93
C LYS A 241 -11.71 12.38 -12.93
N PHE A 242 -12.77 12.24 -12.15
CA PHE A 242 -12.97 11.06 -11.31
C PHE A 242 -13.26 9.84 -12.18
N GLN A 243 -12.48 8.77 -12.00
CA GLN A 243 -12.69 7.47 -12.64
C GLN A 243 -13.52 6.53 -11.78
N THR A 244 -13.45 6.70 -10.47
CA THR A 244 -14.20 5.94 -9.48
C THR A 244 -14.69 6.86 -8.39
N ILE A 245 -15.77 6.45 -7.73
CA ILE A 245 -16.30 7.14 -6.56
C ILE A 245 -15.35 6.87 -5.39
N PRO A 246 -14.81 7.90 -4.69
CA PRO A 246 -13.94 7.66 -3.55
C PRO A 246 -14.69 6.96 -2.42
N LEU A 247 -14.19 5.82 -1.96
CA LEU A 247 -14.88 4.98 -0.96
C LEU A 247 -15.20 5.74 0.35
N ARG A 248 -14.30 6.64 0.76
CA ARG A 248 -14.47 7.43 1.99
C ARG A 248 -15.50 8.56 1.88
N SER A 249 -15.97 8.88 0.67
CA SER A 249 -17.03 9.87 0.48
C SER A 249 -18.35 9.38 1.08
N TYR A 250 -18.60 8.06 1.07
CA TYR A 250 -19.75 7.45 1.71
C TYR A 250 -19.72 7.58 3.23
N ALA A 251 -18.56 7.33 3.85
CA ALA A 251 -18.45 7.23 5.31
C ALA A 251 -18.57 8.57 6.05
N ASN A 252 -18.33 9.70 5.39
CA ASN A 252 -18.23 11.00 6.06
C ASN A 252 -19.48 11.87 5.88
N GLY A 253 -20.66 11.25 5.79
CA GLY A 253 -21.95 11.94 5.78
C GLY A 253 -22.27 12.72 4.50
N LEU A 254 -21.28 12.98 3.64
CA LEU A 254 -21.49 13.70 2.38
C LEU A 254 -22.54 13.02 1.49
N TRP A 255 -22.61 11.69 1.57
CA TRP A 255 -23.53 10.87 0.77
C TRP A 255 -24.68 10.27 1.59
N ILE A 256 -24.69 10.45 2.91
CA ILE A 256 -25.73 9.92 3.81
C ILE A 256 -26.72 11.04 4.21
N GLY A 257 -26.47 12.28 3.80
CA GLY A 257 -27.30 13.43 4.14
C GLY A 257 -27.09 13.88 5.59
N GLU A 258 -27.98 14.75 6.07
CA GLU A 258 -28.02 15.04 7.51
C GLU A 258 -28.51 13.82 8.27
N VAL A 259 -27.85 13.53 9.39
CA VAL A 259 -28.35 12.56 10.37
C VAL A 259 -29.72 13.04 10.85
N PRO A 260 -30.80 12.24 10.72
CA PRO A 260 -32.13 12.59 11.20
C PRO A 260 -32.10 13.05 12.67
N PRO A 261 -32.97 14.00 13.08
CA PRO A 261 -33.03 14.47 14.47
C PRO A 261 -33.14 13.33 15.49
N GLU A 262 -33.86 12.26 15.13
CA GLU A 262 -34.06 11.07 15.94
C GLU A 262 -32.76 10.29 16.20
N LEU A 263 -31.75 10.48 15.35
CA LEU A 263 -30.45 9.81 15.44
C LEU A 263 -29.33 10.75 15.94
N LYS A 264 -29.60 12.05 16.16
CA LYS A 264 -28.56 13.04 16.53
C LYS A 264 -27.97 12.86 17.93
N ASP A 265 -28.68 12.15 18.82
CA ASP A 265 -28.31 11.99 20.23
C ASP A 265 -28.17 10.51 20.67
N LEU A 266 -28.08 9.58 19.72
CA LEU A 266 -27.84 8.18 20.08
C LEU A 266 -26.46 8.03 20.71
N THR A 267 -26.40 7.38 21.86
CA THR A 267 -25.14 6.99 22.47
C THR A 267 -24.46 5.92 21.62
N LEU A 268 -23.13 5.81 21.66
CA LEU A 268 -22.36 4.81 20.90
C LEU A 268 -22.85 3.35 21.12
N LEU A 269 -23.56 3.09 22.22
CA LEU A 269 -24.17 1.79 22.51
C LEU A 269 -25.47 1.57 21.74
N GLU A 270 -26.23 2.61 21.46
CA GLU A 270 -27.52 2.57 20.75
C GLU A 270 -27.33 2.54 19.22
N GLU A 271 -26.18 2.99 18.70
CA GLU A 271 -25.85 2.90 17.26
C GLU A 271 -25.61 1.46 16.76
N ARG A 272 -25.52 0.46 17.65
CA ARG A 272 -25.19 -0.94 17.31
C ARG A 272 -26.36 -1.93 17.39
N PHE A 273 -27.56 -1.48 17.74
CA PHE A 273 -28.77 -2.29 17.77
C PHE A 273 -29.71 -1.92 16.63
#